data_AF-R7HW23-F1
#
_entry.id   AF-R7HW23-F1
#
_cell.length_a   1.000
_cell.length_b   1.000
_cell.length_c   1.000
_cell.angle_alpha   90.00
_cell.angle_beta   90.00
_cell.angle_gamma   90.00
#
_symmetry.space_group_name_H-M   'P 1'
#
loop_
_entity.id
_entity.type
_entity.pdbx_description
1 polymer ?
#
loop_
_entity_poly.entity_id
_entity_poly.type
_entity_poly.pdbx_seq_one_letter_code
_entity_poly.pdbx_strand_id
1 'polypeptide(L)'
;MKISTINIQNKYYNNLPAQKPVLNSSKVSDSFSFTGNYERLSRDTMEVVSSISNAYKDILKKISEKTPEGMEIIQKEYKDFKSTRSLMFHNCGENKTSIQVRVPDGQDGRDFIKIVVKKGSNFSQGKVVLDSYTIKDFDRIVEDNDKNHVFVFPQNIKYTNFDKPFELKLQKVLDDLDCAMLKFRKFLAKYDGQYLKPELFTFGDTSIKRLENINSLYNKTDEVLKGLPHKLALKLKGEYGDYKLQVAQPVHILKNIGENKNQIAYKKLQHPEHGELTRIMVYDKNDEIIDGFLFKEDQGLIVSNFNPKNFSIIPPKLLYHDKSSVKEILPKFEQYLSDYEKKLGEFNKFISQKLYERSLAPVIGKLSGDLGVDMTKIDSIYQQISEKFASISAPTVSKIKTSYPKWNGVAGQRGFAFKVSDNEQVSILKMKNAKRNNLTRLCFSKNGEDKFFLINQDMVVKNFNPKYPTIIPPELKYYSDLELEELGLESFLKKAADELQEFKTHIETPIPKMENKVKEIKLTEPKKVIKKEENVKLKSEVISKTKEYKQLMKECNEKLTLAMENAENDMQGFNNVIQEIQSKIAGFFSKTEQ
;
A
#
# COMPACT_ATOMS: atom_id res chain seq x y z
N MET A 1 37.19 -44.84 20.94
CA MET A 1 36.42 -44.47 22.15
C MET A 1 36.22 -42.97 22.14
N LYS A 2 35.07 -42.33 22.35
CA LYS A 2 33.68 -42.73 22.60
C LYS A 2 32.83 -41.62 21.95
N ILE A 3 31.77 -42.02 21.24
CA ILE A 3 30.71 -41.13 20.77
C ILE A 3 29.89 -40.68 21.98
N SER A 4 29.52 -39.40 22.05
CA SER A 4 28.52 -38.88 22.97
C SER A 4 27.38 -38.24 22.19
N THR A 5 26.32 -39.01 22.03
CA THR A 5 24.98 -38.63 21.60
C THR A 5 24.30 -37.80 22.69
N ILE A 6 23.71 -36.66 22.35
CA ILE A 6 22.64 -36.04 23.14
C ILE A 6 21.51 -35.63 22.21
N ASN A 7 20.40 -36.35 22.38
CA ASN A 7 19.05 -36.05 21.92
C ASN A 7 18.59 -34.68 22.44
N ILE A 8 18.10 -33.79 21.57
CA ILE A 8 17.13 -32.76 21.94
C ILE A 8 16.03 -32.69 20.87
N GLN A 9 14.82 -33.05 21.30
CA GLN A 9 13.54 -32.87 20.62
C GLN A 9 13.17 -31.39 20.50
N ASN A 10 12.54 -31.00 19.39
CA ASN A 10 11.59 -29.87 19.30
C ASN A 10 10.52 -30.31 18.27
N LYS A 11 9.34 -30.80 18.68
CA LYS A 11 8.13 -30.03 19.02
C LYS A 11 7.95 -28.81 18.11
N TYR A 12 7.17 -28.95 17.05
CA TYR A 12 6.14 -28.01 16.56
C TYR A 12 5.49 -28.64 15.32
N TYR A 13 4.37 -29.34 15.50
CA TYR A 13 3.28 -29.60 14.53
C TYR A 13 2.40 -30.72 15.11
N ASN A 14 1.66 -30.41 16.17
CA ASN A 14 0.51 -31.20 16.62
C ASN A 14 -0.35 -30.27 17.47
N ASN A 15 -1.22 -29.51 16.80
CA ASN A 15 -2.41 -28.87 17.36
C ASN A 15 -3.30 -28.36 16.20
N LEU A 16 -4.00 -29.29 15.56
CA LEU A 16 -5.29 -29.01 14.93
C LEU A 16 -6.29 -30.02 15.51
N PRO A 17 -7.43 -29.58 16.08
CA PRO A 17 -8.40 -30.49 16.66
C PRO A 17 -9.05 -31.33 15.55
N ALA A 18 -8.90 -32.65 15.66
CA ALA A 18 -9.59 -33.60 14.80
C ALA A 18 -11.11 -33.48 15.00
N GLN A 19 -11.83 -33.03 13.97
CA GLN A 19 -13.28 -33.23 13.90
C GLN A 19 -13.54 -34.73 13.75
N LYS A 20 -14.21 -35.33 14.75
CA LYS A 20 -14.73 -36.70 14.65
C LYS A 20 -15.88 -36.72 13.64
N PRO A 21 -15.81 -37.49 12.54
CA PRO A 21 -16.99 -37.74 11.74
C PRO A 21 -17.93 -38.68 12.53
N VAL A 22 -19.19 -38.28 12.62
CA VAL A 22 -20.29 -39.06 13.21
C VAL A 22 -20.51 -40.31 12.35
N LEU A 23 -20.45 -41.47 13.00
CA LEU A 23 -20.82 -42.77 12.41
C LEU A 23 -22.33 -42.80 12.14
N ASN A 24 -22.73 -42.66 10.88
CA ASN A 24 -24.05 -43.09 10.42
C ASN A 24 -23.99 -44.58 10.05
N SER A 25 -24.67 -45.38 10.85
CA SER A 25 -24.88 -46.80 10.64
C SER A 25 -25.83 -47.05 9.47
N SER A 26 -25.33 -47.56 8.35
CA SER A 26 -26.13 -48.31 7.39
C SER A 26 -25.27 -49.31 6.64
N LYS A 27 -25.63 -50.59 6.79
CA LYS A 27 -25.09 -51.79 6.16
C LYS A 27 -24.50 -51.55 4.75
N VAL A 28 -23.20 -51.72 4.61
CA VAL A 28 -22.55 -52.11 3.35
C VAL A 28 -21.54 -53.18 3.70
N SER A 29 -21.63 -54.32 3.03
CA SER A 29 -20.75 -55.47 3.16
C SER A 29 -19.27 -55.05 3.06
N ASP A 30 -18.45 -55.54 3.99
CA ASP A 30 -16.99 -55.54 3.86
C ASP A 30 -16.57 -56.35 2.63
N SER A 31 -16.49 -55.71 1.47
CA SER A 31 -15.65 -56.18 0.38
C SER A 31 -14.33 -55.42 0.47
N PHE A 32 -13.31 -56.05 1.06
CA PHE A 32 -11.92 -55.65 0.83
C PHE A 32 -11.63 -55.79 -0.67
N SER A 33 -11.60 -54.69 -1.40
CA SER A 33 -11.00 -54.69 -2.73
C SER A 33 -9.48 -54.73 -2.55
N PHE A 34 -8.87 -55.91 -2.76
CA PHE A 34 -7.45 -55.96 -3.08
C PHE A 34 -7.23 -55.06 -4.30
N THR A 35 -6.56 -53.91 -4.13
CA THR A 35 -5.93 -53.22 -5.27
C THR A 35 -4.97 -54.23 -5.86
N GLY A 36 -5.27 -54.73 -7.05
CA GLY A 36 -4.56 -55.86 -7.67
C GLY A 36 -3.04 -55.69 -7.58
N ASN A 37 -2.35 -56.76 -7.21
CA ASN A 37 -0.89 -56.82 -7.34
C ASN A 37 -0.56 -56.73 -8.82
N TYR A 38 -0.26 -55.53 -9.31
CA TYR A 38 0.27 -55.35 -10.65
C TYR A 38 1.65 -56.00 -10.73
N GLU A 39 1.90 -56.69 -11.84
CA GLU A 39 3.21 -57.29 -12.09
C GLU A 39 4.31 -56.23 -12.10
N ARG A 40 5.47 -56.60 -11.54
CA ARG A 40 6.66 -55.77 -11.52
C ARG A 40 7.71 -56.40 -12.42
N LEU A 41 8.50 -55.55 -13.06
CA LEU A 41 9.65 -55.98 -13.83
C LEU A 41 10.61 -56.76 -12.92
N SER A 42 11.26 -57.75 -13.50
CA SER A 42 12.34 -58.48 -12.86
C SER A 42 13.48 -57.53 -12.51
N ARG A 43 14.27 -57.95 -11.53
CA ARG A 43 15.41 -57.18 -11.04
C ARG A 43 16.38 -56.81 -12.16
N ASP A 44 16.68 -57.74 -13.05
CA ASP A 44 17.61 -57.53 -14.16
C ASP A 44 17.08 -56.44 -15.10
N THR A 45 15.79 -56.47 -15.45
CA THR A 45 15.15 -55.43 -16.26
C THR A 45 15.16 -54.08 -15.57
N MET A 46 14.85 -54.03 -14.27
CA MET A 46 14.88 -52.79 -13.48
C MET A 46 16.27 -52.15 -13.48
N GLU A 47 17.34 -52.95 -13.34
CA GLU A 47 18.72 -52.48 -13.35
C GLU A 47 19.09 -51.85 -14.71
N VAL A 48 18.65 -52.44 -15.83
CA VAL A 48 18.87 -51.87 -17.17
C VAL A 48 18.07 -50.60 -17.39
N VAL A 49 16.80 -50.53 -16.97
CA VAL A 49 15.99 -49.30 -17.04
C VAL A 49 16.65 -48.16 -16.26
N SER A 50 17.18 -48.45 -15.07
CA SER A 50 17.93 -47.48 -14.25
C SER A 50 19.21 -47.02 -14.96
N SER A 51 19.97 -47.94 -15.57
CA SER A 51 21.16 -47.61 -16.37
C SER A 51 20.82 -46.65 -17.51
N ILE A 52 19.78 -46.97 -18.29
CA ILE A 52 19.30 -46.14 -19.40
C ILE A 52 18.87 -44.75 -18.90
N SER A 53 18.18 -44.68 -17.77
CA SER A 53 17.80 -43.39 -17.16
C SER A 53 19.02 -42.51 -16.88
N ASN A 54 20.09 -43.09 -16.33
CA ASN A 54 21.30 -42.36 -16.00
C ASN A 54 22.06 -41.96 -17.26
N ALA A 55 22.20 -42.89 -18.22
CA ALA A 55 22.82 -42.61 -19.51
C ALA A 55 22.08 -41.52 -20.29
N TYR A 56 20.75 -41.51 -20.25
CA TYR A 56 19.91 -40.46 -20.84
C TYR A 56 20.23 -39.08 -20.25
N LYS A 57 20.27 -38.97 -18.92
CA LYS A 57 20.62 -37.74 -18.20
C LYS A 57 22.03 -37.25 -18.55
N ASP A 58 23.01 -38.16 -18.55
CA ASP A 58 24.41 -37.85 -18.88
C ASP A 58 24.55 -37.33 -20.31
N ILE A 59 23.91 -38.01 -21.27
CA ILE A 59 23.91 -37.59 -22.67
C ILE A 59 23.25 -36.22 -22.81
N LEU A 60 22.05 -36.03 -22.25
CA LEU A 60 21.33 -34.76 -22.29
C LEU A 60 22.18 -33.62 -21.75
N LYS A 61 22.83 -33.82 -20.59
CA LYS A 61 23.73 -32.83 -20.00
C LYS A 61 24.84 -32.44 -20.96
N LYS A 62 25.60 -33.42 -21.46
CA LYS A 62 26.73 -33.18 -22.36
C LYS A 62 26.33 -32.47 -23.66
N ILE A 63 25.20 -32.83 -24.27
CA ILE A 63 24.74 -32.19 -25.51
C ILE A 63 24.15 -30.79 -25.24
N SER A 64 23.55 -30.56 -24.07
CA SER A 64 22.95 -29.25 -23.72
C SER A 64 24.00 -28.15 -23.57
N GLU A 65 25.24 -28.54 -23.25
CA GLU A 65 26.40 -27.67 -23.12
C GLU A 65 27.02 -27.29 -24.48
N LYS A 66 26.61 -27.90 -25.60
CA LYS A 66 27.21 -27.65 -26.92
C LYS A 66 26.53 -26.52 -27.68
N THR A 67 27.29 -25.78 -28.50
CA THR A 67 26.72 -24.79 -29.43
C THR A 67 25.87 -25.47 -30.52
N PRO A 68 24.95 -24.76 -31.18
CA PRO A 68 24.19 -25.30 -32.31
C PRO A 68 25.09 -25.90 -33.41
N GLU A 69 26.17 -25.21 -33.77
CA GLU A 69 27.14 -25.66 -34.79
C GLU A 69 27.89 -26.92 -34.31
N GLY A 70 28.27 -26.97 -33.03
CA GLY A 70 28.87 -28.14 -32.42
C GLY A 70 27.95 -29.37 -32.47
N MET A 71 26.66 -29.17 -32.21
CA MET A 71 25.67 -30.23 -32.32
C MET A 71 25.45 -30.70 -33.75
N GLU A 72 25.50 -29.81 -34.75
CA GLU A 72 25.45 -30.18 -36.16
C GLU A 72 26.65 -31.05 -36.57
N ILE A 73 27.86 -30.70 -36.13
CA ILE A 73 29.08 -31.51 -36.37
C ILE A 73 28.94 -32.89 -35.74
N ILE A 74 28.55 -32.96 -34.46
CA ILE A 74 28.38 -34.22 -33.71
C ILE A 74 27.34 -35.13 -34.39
N GLN A 75 26.19 -34.60 -34.82
CA GLN A 75 25.14 -35.39 -35.48
C GLN A 75 25.54 -35.81 -36.91
N LYS A 76 26.34 -35.00 -37.62
CA LYS A 76 26.83 -35.34 -38.96
C LYS A 76 27.83 -36.48 -38.92
N GLU A 77 28.69 -36.51 -37.91
CA GLU A 77 29.70 -37.56 -37.73
C GLU A 77 29.10 -38.84 -37.14
N TYR A 78 28.19 -38.74 -36.17
CA TYR A 78 27.48 -39.89 -35.62
C TYR A 78 26.07 -40.02 -36.22
N LYS A 79 26.01 -40.55 -37.45
CA LYS A 79 24.79 -40.68 -38.26
C LYS A 79 23.68 -41.51 -37.61
N ASP A 80 24.02 -42.37 -36.65
CA ASP A 80 23.07 -43.22 -35.93
C ASP A 80 22.38 -42.51 -34.76
N PHE A 81 22.63 -41.21 -34.55
CA PHE A 81 22.03 -40.43 -33.45
C PHE A 81 21.36 -39.16 -33.96
N LYS A 82 20.25 -38.80 -33.32
CA LYS A 82 19.64 -37.48 -33.50
C LYS A 82 19.07 -36.97 -32.18
N SER A 83 19.41 -35.73 -31.86
CA SER A 83 18.81 -35.00 -30.74
C SER A 83 17.80 -33.99 -31.27
N THR A 84 16.55 -34.11 -30.81
CA THR A 84 15.49 -33.12 -31.05
C THR A 84 14.81 -32.79 -29.71
N ARG A 85 13.52 -33.09 -29.55
CA ARG A 85 12.81 -33.05 -28.25
C ARG A 85 12.97 -34.35 -27.45
N SER A 86 13.75 -35.30 -27.97
CA SER A 86 14.05 -36.61 -27.40
C SER A 86 15.39 -37.11 -27.94
N LEU A 87 15.92 -38.19 -27.37
CA LEU A 87 17.07 -38.90 -27.93
C LEU A 87 16.59 -40.02 -28.85
N MET A 88 17.11 -40.06 -30.07
CA MET A 88 16.79 -41.11 -31.05
C MET A 88 18.08 -41.78 -31.51
N PHE A 89 18.11 -43.09 -31.42
CA PHE A 89 19.21 -43.95 -31.86
C PHE A 89 18.72 -44.85 -33.00
N HIS A 90 19.54 -44.99 -34.03
CA HIS A 90 19.29 -45.84 -35.19
C HIS A 90 20.22 -47.04 -35.21
N ASN A 91 19.87 -48.03 -36.03
CA ASN A 91 20.64 -49.25 -36.22
C ASN A 91 20.90 -50.00 -34.89
N CYS A 92 19.88 -50.01 -34.01
CA CYS A 92 19.92 -50.68 -32.72
C CYS A 92 19.61 -52.18 -32.88
N GLY A 93 20.46 -53.02 -32.27
CA GLY A 93 20.31 -54.48 -32.26
C GLY A 93 20.46 -55.15 -33.62
N GLU A 94 20.23 -56.46 -33.62
CA GLU A 94 20.27 -57.31 -34.81
C GLU A 94 19.22 -56.91 -35.85
N ASN A 95 18.06 -56.45 -35.37
CA ASN A 95 16.93 -56.03 -36.19
C ASN A 95 17.11 -54.63 -36.81
N LYS A 96 18.25 -53.96 -36.54
CA LYS A 96 18.58 -52.60 -37.00
C LYS A 96 17.44 -51.61 -36.75
N THR A 97 16.79 -51.69 -35.60
CA THR A 97 15.63 -50.85 -35.28
C THR A 97 16.05 -49.42 -34.95
N SER A 98 15.08 -48.52 -34.88
CA SER A 98 15.28 -47.17 -34.37
C SER A 98 14.58 -47.03 -33.03
N ILE A 99 15.31 -46.66 -31.99
CA ILE A 99 14.77 -46.55 -30.63
C ILE A 99 14.78 -45.08 -30.21
N GLN A 100 13.62 -44.57 -29.84
CA GLN A 100 13.41 -43.20 -29.37
C GLN A 100 13.05 -43.22 -27.90
N VAL A 101 13.71 -42.39 -27.09
CA VAL A 101 13.55 -42.36 -25.63
C VAL A 101 13.39 -40.93 -25.10
N ARG A 102 12.51 -40.77 -24.11
CA ARG A 102 12.29 -39.49 -23.42
C ARG A 102 11.96 -39.70 -21.94
N VAL A 103 12.49 -38.80 -21.11
CA VAL A 103 12.05 -38.53 -19.74
C VAL A 103 11.34 -37.17 -19.74
N PRO A 104 10.24 -36.97 -18.98
CA PRO A 104 9.54 -35.69 -18.93
C PRO A 104 10.44 -34.55 -18.43
N ASP A 105 10.19 -33.34 -18.92
CA ASP A 105 11.00 -32.17 -18.57
C ASP A 105 10.83 -31.85 -17.07
N GLY A 106 11.93 -31.66 -16.35
CA GLY A 106 11.92 -31.38 -14.89
C GLY A 106 11.65 -32.60 -13.99
N GLN A 107 11.51 -33.79 -14.57
CA GLN A 107 11.32 -35.06 -13.86
C GLN A 107 12.56 -35.95 -13.98
N ASP A 108 12.63 -37.01 -13.17
CA ASP A 108 13.61 -38.06 -13.35
C ASP A 108 12.99 -39.34 -13.93
N GLY A 109 13.84 -40.31 -14.32
CA GLY A 109 13.33 -41.55 -14.89
C GLY A 109 12.54 -42.42 -13.90
N ARG A 110 12.56 -42.12 -12.59
CA ARG A 110 11.66 -42.77 -11.63
C ARG A 110 10.24 -42.29 -11.84
N ASP A 111 10.05 -41.04 -12.27
CA ASP A 111 8.73 -40.55 -12.61
C ASP A 111 8.21 -41.26 -13.87
N PHE A 112 8.91 -41.10 -15.01
CA PHE A 112 8.57 -41.80 -16.24
C PHE A 112 9.76 -41.96 -17.19
N ILE A 113 9.83 -43.10 -17.87
CA ILE A 113 10.63 -43.32 -19.07
C ILE A 113 9.71 -43.83 -20.17
N LYS A 114 9.67 -43.12 -21.29
CA LYS A 114 8.95 -43.57 -22.48
C LYS A 114 9.92 -43.99 -23.57
N ILE A 115 9.70 -45.18 -24.13
CA ILE A 115 10.49 -45.80 -25.18
C ILE A 115 9.57 -46.14 -26.35
N VAL A 116 9.95 -45.75 -27.56
CA VAL A 116 9.23 -46.06 -28.79
C VAL A 116 10.21 -46.71 -29.76
N VAL A 117 9.90 -47.94 -30.18
CA VAL A 117 10.67 -48.72 -31.14
C VAL A 117 10.05 -48.58 -32.51
N LYS A 118 10.86 -48.28 -33.51
CA LYS A 118 10.44 -47.98 -34.89
C LYS A 118 11.24 -48.82 -35.88
N LYS A 119 10.65 -49.07 -37.06
CA LYS A 119 11.33 -49.77 -38.16
C LYS A 119 12.54 -48.96 -38.63
N GLY A 120 13.71 -49.58 -38.72
CA GLY A 120 14.97 -48.88 -38.96
C GLY A 120 15.61 -49.18 -40.30
N SER A 121 15.60 -48.18 -41.18
CA SER A 121 16.33 -48.18 -42.45
C SER A 121 16.82 -46.79 -42.85
N ASN A 122 16.24 -45.73 -42.26
CA ASN A 122 16.71 -44.34 -42.20
C ASN A 122 15.71 -43.51 -41.36
N PHE A 123 16.03 -42.24 -41.09
CA PHE A 123 15.14 -41.32 -40.36
C PHE A 123 13.79 -41.06 -41.08
N SER A 124 13.67 -41.35 -42.38
CA SER A 124 12.43 -41.18 -43.16
C SER A 124 11.47 -42.36 -43.07
N GLN A 125 11.95 -43.59 -42.80
CA GLN A 125 11.13 -44.78 -42.56
C GLN A 125 10.72 -44.98 -41.09
N GLY A 126 11.24 -44.17 -40.15
CA GLY A 126 10.91 -44.19 -38.72
C GLY A 126 9.49 -43.76 -38.35
N LYS A 127 8.54 -43.77 -39.31
CA LYS A 127 7.11 -43.52 -39.06
C LYS A 127 6.36 -44.76 -38.60
N VAL A 128 6.87 -45.97 -38.91
CA VAL A 128 6.22 -47.23 -38.49
C VAL A 128 6.71 -47.60 -37.10
N VAL A 129 5.81 -47.53 -36.14
CA VAL A 129 6.02 -47.93 -34.75
C VAL A 129 5.85 -49.44 -34.65
N LEU A 130 6.85 -50.11 -34.08
CA LEU A 130 6.87 -51.55 -33.85
C LEU A 130 6.39 -51.86 -32.43
N ASP A 131 6.88 -51.09 -31.45
CA ASP A 131 6.55 -51.26 -30.04
C ASP A 131 6.64 -49.93 -29.30
N SER A 132 5.95 -49.83 -28.15
CA SER A 132 6.09 -48.71 -27.24
C SER A 132 5.89 -49.14 -25.79
N TYR A 133 6.69 -48.55 -24.92
CA TYR A 133 6.76 -48.88 -23.50
C TYR A 133 6.80 -47.58 -22.69
N THR A 134 5.91 -47.46 -21.71
CA THR A 134 5.96 -46.39 -20.71
C THR A 134 6.20 -47.04 -19.35
N ILE A 135 7.34 -46.72 -18.76
CA ILE A 135 7.81 -47.31 -17.50
C ILE A 135 7.78 -46.23 -16.43
N LYS A 136 7.25 -46.57 -15.26
CA LYS A 136 7.22 -45.73 -14.06
C LYS A 136 7.89 -46.46 -12.90
N ASP A 137 8.52 -45.69 -12.00
CA ASP A 137 9.23 -46.15 -10.81
C ASP A 137 10.36 -47.17 -11.11
N PHE A 138 10.79 -47.23 -12.37
CA PHE A 138 11.66 -48.26 -12.98
C PHE A 138 11.14 -49.70 -12.94
N ASP A 139 10.03 -49.99 -12.24
CA ASP A 139 9.55 -51.35 -11.98
C ASP A 139 8.17 -51.66 -12.56
N ARG A 140 7.43 -50.67 -13.06
CA ARG A 140 6.04 -50.85 -13.50
C ARG A 140 5.77 -50.35 -14.91
N ILE A 141 4.95 -51.11 -15.63
CA ILE A 141 4.43 -50.75 -16.95
C ILE A 141 3.14 -49.96 -16.81
N VAL A 142 3.07 -48.83 -17.51
CA VAL A 142 1.91 -47.94 -17.56
C VAL A 142 1.23 -48.09 -18.93
N GLU A 143 -0.09 -48.05 -18.92
CA GLU A 143 -0.90 -48.05 -20.13
C GLU A 143 -0.55 -46.84 -21.00
N ASP A 144 -0.10 -47.11 -22.22
CA ASP A 144 0.33 -46.07 -23.15
C ASP A 144 -0.82 -45.66 -24.08
N ASN A 145 -1.40 -44.48 -23.78
CA ASN A 145 -2.49 -43.89 -24.55
C ASN A 145 -2.05 -43.38 -25.94
N ASP A 146 -0.74 -43.19 -26.20
CA ASP A 146 -0.21 -42.79 -27.50
C ASP A 146 1.11 -43.50 -27.80
N LYS A 147 0.99 -44.71 -28.34
CA LYS A 147 2.11 -45.59 -28.72
C LYS A 147 2.99 -44.99 -29.81
N ASN A 148 2.54 -43.97 -30.55
CA ASN A 148 3.26 -43.43 -31.70
C ASN A 148 4.27 -42.33 -31.32
N HIS A 149 4.06 -41.67 -30.18
CA HIS A 149 4.84 -40.50 -29.78
C HIS A 149 5.47 -40.65 -28.41
N VAL A 150 6.77 -40.40 -28.33
CA VAL A 150 7.53 -40.37 -27.08
C VAL A 150 7.23 -39.12 -26.22
N PHE A 151 6.47 -38.16 -26.75
CA PHE A 151 6.27 -36.85 -26.13
C PHE A 151 5.01 -36.76 -25.26
N VAL A 152 4.14 -37.75 -25.33
CA VAL A 152 2.86 -37.78 -24.62
C VAL A 152 2.99 -38.73 -23.44
N PHE A 153 2.82 -38.18 -22.24
CA PHE A 153 2.82 -38.92 -20.98
C PHE A 153 1.40 -39.01 -20.42
N PRO A 154 1.00 -40.15 -19.84
CA PRO A 154 -0.36 -40.34 -19.33
C PRO A 154 -0.63 -39.43 -18.13
N GLN A 155 -1.69 -38.63 -18.20
CA GLN A 155 -2.14 -37.78 -17.08
C GLN A 155 -2.79 -38.59 -15.96
N ASN A 156 -3.49 -39.68 -16.32
CA ASN A 156 -4.08 -40.63 -15.37
C ASN A 156 -3.30 -41.94 -15.45
N ILE A 157 -2.63 -42.31 -14.35
CA ILE A 157 -1.74 -43.47 -14.31
C ILE A 157 -2.58 -44.74 -14.17
N LYS A 158 -2.53 -45.60 -15.18
CA LYS A 158 -3.10 -46.95 -15.17
C LYS A 158 -1.98 -47.96 -15.36
N TYR A 159 -1.76 -48.82 -14.38
CA TYR A 159 -0.76 -49.87 -14.49
C TYR A 159 -1.30 -51.02 -15.33
N THR A 160 -0.43 -51.59 -16.16
CA THR A 160 -0.77 -52.70 -17.07
C THR A 160 -0.09 -53.97 -16.58
N ASN A 161 -0.85 -55.06 -16.42
CA ASN A 161 -0.26 -56.38 -16.25
C ASN A 161 0.36 -56.84 -17.58
N PHE A 162 1.46 -57.58 -17.50
CA PHE A 162 2.15 -58.12 -18.66
C PHE A 162 2.38 -59.61 -18.47
N ASP A 163 3.09 -60.25 -19.38
CA ASP A 163 3.52 -61.63 -19.25
C ASP A 163 5.03 -61.75 -19.46
N LYS A 164 5.60 -62.91 -19.16
CA LYS A 164 7.04 -63.14 -19.32
C LYS A 164 7.54 -62.93 -20.77
N PRO A 165 6.81 -63.35 -21.82
CA PRO A 165 7.16 -63.00 -23.20
C PRO A 165 7.24 -61.49 -23.47
N PHE A 166 6.30 -60.69 -22.95
CA PHE A 166 6.35 -59.24 -23.05
C PHE A 166 7.60 -58.67 -22.38
N GLU A 167 7.90 -59.11 -21.17
CA GLU A 167 9.09 -58.65 -20.43
C GLU A 167 10.39 -58.99 -21.17
N LEU A 168 10.50 -60.21 -21.72
CA LEU A 168 11.66 -60.62 -22.53
C LEU A 168 11.83 -59.74 -23.78
N LYS A 169 10.72 -59.33 -24.41
CA LYS A 169 10.75 -58.42 -25.55
C LYS A 169 11.23 -57.02 -25.14
N LEU A 170 10.74 -56.50 -24.02
CA LEU A 170 11.19 -55.24 -23.45
C LEU A 170 12.67 -55.30 -23.07
N GLN A 171 13.12 -56.37 -22.43
CA GLN A 171 14.53 -56.56 -22.06
C GLN A 171 15.45 -56.45 -23.28
N LYS A 172 15.13 -57.13 -24.38
CA LYS A 172 15.91 -57.04 -25.63
C LYS A 172 16.00 -55.61 -26.16
N VAL A 173 14.88 -54.86 -26.11
CA VAL A 173 14.84 -53.44 -26.52
C VAL A 173 15.71 -52.57 -25.62
N LEU A 174 15.68 -52.82 -24.31
CA LEU A 174 16.49 -52.09 -23.33
C LEU A 174 17.98 -52.38 -23.52
N ASP A 175 18.36 -53.65 -23.72
CA ASP A 175 19.76 -54.03 -23.96
C ASP A 175 20.31 -53.40 -25.25
N ASP A 176 19.51 -53.39 -26.33
CA ASP A 176 19.86 -52.73 -27.59
C ASP A 176 20.03 -51.21 -27.40
N LEU A 177 19.18 -50.58 -26.60
CA LEU A 177 19.23 -49.15 -26.30
C LEU A 177 20.43 -48.80 -25.41
N ASP A 178 20.70 -49.56 -24.35
CA ASP A 178 21.84 -49.34 -23.45
C ASP A 178 23.17 -49.44 -24.22
N CYS A 179 23.29 -50.44 -25.11
CA CYS A 179 24.43 -50.57 -26.01
C CYS A 179 24.58 -49.37 -26.96
N ALA A 180 23.49 -48.89 -27.55
CA ALA A 180 23.51 -47.71 -28.42
C ALA A 180 23.91 -46.43 -27.66
N MET A 181 23.35 -46.22 -26.45
CA MET A 181 23.72 -45.11 -25.58
C MET A 181 25.19 -45.19 -25.14
N LEU A 182 25.72 -46.38 -24.84
CA LEU A 182 27.11 -46.57 -24.50
C LEU A 182 28.04 -46.21 -25.68
N LYS A 183 27.72 -46.67 -26.89
CA LYS A 183 28.47 -46.31 -28.10
C LYS A 183 28.47 -44.80 -28.34
N PHE A 184 27.31 -44.16 -28.18
CA PHE A 184 27.19 -42.72 -28.34
C PHE A 184 27.96 -41.95 -27.25
N ARG A 185 27.88 -42.37 -25.98
CA ARG A 185 28.67 -41.76 -24.88
C ARG A 185 30.18 -41.85 -25.14
N LYS A 186 30.66 -43.01 -25.62
CA LYS A 186 32.08 -43.19 -26.03
C LYS A 186 32.46 -42.28 -27.20
N PHE A 187 31.56 -42.10 -28.17
CA PHE A 187 31.78 -41.15 -29.26
C PHE A 187 31.81 -39.71 -28.76
N LEU A 188 30.84 -39.32 -27.93
CA LEU A 188 30.70 -37.95 -27.41
C LEU A 188 31.90 -37.53 -26.56
N ALA A 189 32.56 -38.48 -25.89
CA ALA A 189 33.79 -38.24 -25.13
C ALA A 189 34.93 -37.65 -25.98
N LYS A 190 34.95 -37.88 -27.31
CA LYS A 190 35.93 -37.27 -28.23
C LYS A 190 35.80 -35.74 -28.32
N TYR A 191 34.63 -35.21 -27.96
CA TYR A 191 34.30 -33.79 -27.98
C TYR A 191 34.19 -33.19 -26.58
N ASP A 192 34.69 -33.89 -25.55
CA ASP A 192 34.74 -33.30 -24.21
C ASP A 192 35.61 -32.03 -24.25
N GLY A 193 35.10 -30.93 -23.68
CA GLY A 193 35.75 -29.61 -23.75
C GLY A 193 35.60 -28.85 -25.08
N GLN A 194 35.06 -29.45 -26.16
CA GLN A 194 34.95 -28.82 -27.47
C GLN A 194 33.54 -28.30 -27.77
N TYR A 195 33.43 -27.27 -28.61
CA TYR A 195 32.17 -26.66 -29.05
C TYR A 195 31.22 -26.30 -27.90
N LEU A 196 31.78 -25.91 -26.75
CA LEU A 196 30.99 -25.56 -25.57
C LEU A 196 30.32 -24.19 -25.78
N LYS A 197 29.09 -24.05 -25.29
CA LYS A 197 28.48 -22.74 -25.09
C LYS A 197 29.38 -21.94 -24.15
N PRO A 198 29.54 -20.63 -24.39
CA PRO A 198 30.23 -19.75 -23.45
C PRO A 198 29.61 -19.89 -22.06
N GLU A 199 30.47 -20.01 -21.05
CA GLU A 199 30.01 -20.06 -19.66
C GLU A 199 29.36 -18.72 -19.31
N LEU A 200 28.10 -18.77 -18.87
CA LEU A 200 27.37 -17.58 -18.45
C LEU A 200 28.09 -16.91 -17.28
N PHE A 201 28.08 -15.59 -17.28
CA PHE A 201 28.51 -14.83 -16.13
C PHE A 201 27.47 -14.95 -15.02
N THR A 202 27.92 -15.12 -13.79
CA THR A 202 27.12 -14.99 -12.56
C THR A 202 27.80 -14.02 -11.61
N PHE A 203 27.01 -13.26 -10.86
CA PHE A 203 27.53 -12.38 -9.81
C PHE A 203 28.40 -13.15 -8.79
N GLY A 204 29.49 -12.52 -8.36
CA GLY A 204 30.27 -12.99 -7.21
C GLY A 204 29.64 -12.58 -5.88
N ASP A 205 30.13 -13.15 -4.79
CA ASP A 205 29.60 -12.92 -3.43
C ASP A 205 29.51 -11.44 -3.05
N THR A 206 30.47 -10.62 -3.47
CA THR A 206 30.50 -9.18 -3.18
C THR A 206 29.31 -8.46 -3.81
N SER A 207 29.03 -8.73 -5.09
CA SER A 207 27.92 -8.12 -5.82
C SER A 207 26.58 -8.59 -5.28
N ILE A 208 26.47 -9.88 -4.92
CA ILE A 208 25.27 -10.44 -4.29
C ILE A 208 24.97 -9.73 -2.97
N LYS A 209 25.95 -9.63 -2.06
CA LYS A 209 25.79 -8.92 -0.78
C LYS A 209 25.38 -7.46 -0.97
N ARG A 210 25.95 -6.79 -1.99
CA ARG A 210 25.59 -5.41 -2.32
C ARG A 210 24.14 -5.29 -2.77
N LEU A 211 23.67 -6.19 -3.62
CA LEU A 211 22.27 -6.22 -4.06
C LEU A 211 21.32 -6.49 -2.88
N GLU A 212 21.67 -7.43 -1.99
CA GLU A 212 20.93 -7.70 -0.76
C GLU A 212 20.85 -6.46 0.15
N ASN A 213 21.97 -5.75 0.32
CA ASN A 213 22.02 -4.51 1.09
C ASN A 213 21.15 -3.41 0.47
N ILE A 214 21.21 -3.21 -0.85
CA ILE A 214 20.36 -2.25 -1.56
C ILE A 214 18.89 -2.58 -1.29
N ASN A 215 18.49 -3.85 -1.45
CA ASN A 215 17.11 -4.29 -1.21
C ASN A 215 16.67 -4.04 0.24
N SER A 216 17.53 -4.35 1.21
CA SER A 216 17.28 -4.12 2.63
C SER A 216 17.11 -2.62 2.95
N LEU A 217 18.02 -1.78 2.48
CA LEU A 217 17.96 -0.33 2.66
C LEU A 217 16.74 0.28 1.98
N TYR A 218 16.40 -0.20 0.79
CA TYR A 218 15.24 0.26 0.03
C TYR A 218 13.96 -0.06 0.79
N ASN A 219 13.74 -1.33 1.16
CA ASN A 219 12.55 -1.77 1.88
C ASN A 219 12.41 -1.04 3.22
N LYS A 220 13.49 -0.91 3.99
CA LYS A 220 13.50 -0.15 5.24
C LYS A 220 13.09 1.30 5.04
N THR A 221 13.60 1.95 4.00
CA THR A 221 13.27 3.35 3.68
C THR A 221 11.80 3.48 3.30
N ASP A 222 11.31 2.56 2.48
CA ASP A 222 9.94 2.56 1.97
C ASP A 222 8.91 2.29 3.08
N GLU A 223 9.21 1.35 3.98
CA GLU A 223 8.40 1.07 5.18
C GLU A 223 8.32 2.29 6.11
N VAL A 224 9.47 2.92 6.42
CA VAL A 224 9.49 4.13 7.24
C VAL A 224 8.66 5.24 6.61
N LEU A 225 8.86 5.51 5.32
CA LEU A 225 8.13 6.59 4.64
C LEU A 225 6.63 6.32 4.51
N LYS A 226 6.20 5.05 4.32
CA LYS A 226 4.78 4.66 4.31
C LYS A 226 4.12 4.78 5.69
N GLY A 227 4.89 4.62 6.76
CA GLY A 227 4.43 4.81 8.14
C GLY A 227 4.25 6.28 8.56
N LEU A 228 4.69 7.24 7.75
CA LEU A 228 4.59 8.67 8.05
C LEU A 228 3.40 9.33 7.33
N PRO A 229 2.85 10.43 7.88
CA PRO A 229 1.92 11.29 7.15
C PRO A 229 2.51 11.73 5.80
N HIS A 230 1.68 11.75 4.76
CA HIS A 230 2.14 12.00 3.38
C HIS A 230 2.90 13.34 3.23
N LYS A 231 2.41 14.42 3.86
CA LYS A 231 3.04 15.75 3.86
C LYS A 231 4.44 15.70 4.48
N LEU A 232 4.61 14.93 5.55
CA LEU A 232 5.88 14.74 6.24
C LEU A 232 6.88 13.93 5.40
N ALA A 233 6.43 12.84 4.79
CA ALA A 233 7.25 12.03 3.91
C ALA A 233 7.74 12.82 2.68
N LEU A 234 6.86 13.63 2.07
CA LEU A 234 7.22 14.56 1.00
C LEU A 234 8.22 15.62 1.45
N LYS A 235 8.03 16.20 2.64
CA LYS A 235 8.94 17.18 3.22
C LYS A 235 10.33 16.60 3.45
N LEU A 236 10.43 15.40 4.04
CA LEU A 236 11.71 14.71 4.24
C LEU A 236 12.42 14.40 2.92
N LYS A 237 11.67 13.96 1.90
CA LYS A 237 12.22 13.78 0.54
C LYS A 237 12.72 15.11 -0.04
N GLY A 238 11.98 16.20 0.13
CA GLY A 238 12.38 17.53 -0.37
C GLY A 238 13.56 18.15 0.37
N GLU A 239 13.68 17.91 1.68
CA GLU A 239 14.80 18.38 2.50
C GLU A 239 16.11 17.63 2.19
N TYR A 240 16.02 16.37 1.76
CA TYR A 240 17.18 15.64 1.25
C TYR A 240 17.47 16.10 -0.18
N GLY A 241 18.35 17.10 -0.33
CA GLY A 241 18.66 17.76 -1.62
C GLY A 241 19.12 16.82 -2.75
N ASP A 242 19.54 15.60 -2.41
CA ASP A 242 19.92 14.56 -3.35
C ASP A 242 18.76 13.61 -3.72
N TYR A 243 17.53 13.88 -3.29
CA TYR A 243 16.34 13.17 -3.73
C TYR A 243 15.66 13.90 -4.90
N LYS A 244 15.20 13.17 -5.92
CA LYS A 244 14.36 13.75 -6.97
C LYS A 244 12.88 13.57 -6.67
N LEU A 245 12.18 14.65 -6.33
CA LEU A 245 10.72 14.66 -6.27
C LEU A 245 10.12 14.65 -7.70
N GLN A 246 9.19 13.73 -7.96
CA GLN A 246 8.32 13.74 -9.14
C GLN A 246 6.89 13.39 -8.73
N VAL A 247 5.92 13.91 -9.49
CA VAL A 247 4.47 13.83 -9.20
C VAL A 247 3.95 12.38 -9.15
N ALA A 248 4.58 11.47 -9.90
CA ALA A 248 4.27 10.05 -9.90
C ALA A 248 5.57 9.24 -9.90
N GLN A 249 6.07 8.86 -8.72
CA GLN A 249 7.27 8.03 -8.60
C GLN A 249 6.98 6.75 -7.83
N PRO A 250 6.98 5.59 -8.51
CA PRO A 250 6.94 4.30 -7.82
C PRO A 250 8.31 3.89 -7.28
N VAL A 251 9.36 4.71 -7.47
CA VAL A 251 10.74 4.37 -7.10
C VAL A 251 11.54 5.55 -6.57
N HIS A 252 12.54 5.28 -5.72
CA HIS A 252 13.52 6.26 -5.25
C HIS A 252 14.54 6.60 -6.34
N ILE A 253 14.55 7.87 -6.77
CA ILE A 253 15.56 8.42 -7.67
C ILE A 253 16.48 9.34 -6.87
N LEU A 254 17.75 8.97 -6.80
CA LEU A 254 18.79 9.68 -6.05
C LEU A 254 19.73 10.39 -7.02
N LYS A 255 20.13 11.62 -6.68
CA LYS A 255 20.96 12.54 -7.48
C LYS A 255 22.36 12.70 -6.91
N ASN A 256 23.21 13.42 -7.65
CA ASN A 256 24.58 13.75 -7.26
C ASN A 256 25.41 12.50 -6.95
N ILE A 257 25.23 11.46 -7.76
CA ILE A 257 25.90 10.17 -7.63
C ILE A 257 27.12 10.12 -8.55
N GLY A 258 28.28 9.79 -7.98
CA GLY A 258 29.56 9.74 -8.69
C GLY A 258 30.07 11.12 -9.13
N GLU A 259 31.23 11.14 -9.81
CA GLU A 259 31.89 12.38 -10.25
C GLU A 259 31.05 13.20 -11.24
N ASN A 260 30.28 12.51 -12.08
CA ASN A 260 29.43 13.12 -13.10
C ASN A 260 28.10 13.67 -12.55
N LYS A 261 27.86 13.55 -11.23
CA LYS A 261 26.62 13.97 -10.56
C LYS A 261 25.37 13.37 -11.22
N ASN A 262 25.44 12.08 -11.55
CA ASN A 262 24.36 11.36 -12.19
C ASN A 262 23.15 11.22 -11.26
N GLN A 263 22.01 10.89 -11.85
CA GLN A 263 20.83 10.44 -11.15
C GLN A 263 20.66 8.94 -11.42
N ILE A 264 20.48 8.16 -10.36
CA ILE A 264 20.28 6.71 -10.48
C ILE A 264 18.93 6.32 -9.87
N ALA A 265 18.22 5.47 -10.60
CA ALA A 265 17.01 4.82 -10.13
C ALA A 265 17.20 3.30 -10.18
N TYR A 266 16.86 2.65 -9.07
CA TYR A 266 16.84 1.19 -8.94
C TYR A 266 15.39 0.72 -8.88
N LYS A 267 15.02 -0.19 -9.78
CA LYS A 267 13.64 -0.65 -9.92
C LYS A 267 13.56 -2.15 -10.10
N LYS A 268 12.83 -2.80 -9.20
CA LYS A 268 12.29 -4.15 -9.39
C LYS A 268 11.01 -4.09 -10.22
N LEU A 269 10.84 -5.03 -11.14
CA LEU A 269 9.68 -5.12 -12.02
C LEU A 269 9.29 -6.59 -12.26
N GLN A 270 7.99 -6.84 -12.27
CA GLN A 270 7.44 -8.15 -12.60
C GLN A 270 7.16 -8.23 -14.10
N HIS A 271 7.79 -9.17 -14.80
CA HIS A 271 7.55 -9.43 -16.21
C HIS A 271 6.74 -10.72 -16.41
N PRO A 272 5.65 -10.72 -17.22
CA PRO A 272 4.79 -11.88 -17.40
C PRO A 272 5.54 -13.15 -17.85
N GLU A 273 6.53 -13.00 -18.73
CA GLU A 273 7.25 -14.12 -19.33
C GLU A 273 8.58 -14.44 -18.65
N HIS A 274 9.15 -13.49 -17.89
CA HIS A 274 10.53 -13.59 -17.42
C HIS A 274 10.65 -13.60 -15.90
N GLY A 275 9.54 -13.37 -15.18
CA GLY A 275 9.51 -13.28 -13.72
C GLY A 275 9.99 -11.92 -13.22
N GLU A 276 10.57 -11.91 -12.03
CA GLU A 276 11.16 -10.71 -11.44
C GLU A 276 12.43 -10.31 -12.20
N LEU A 277 12.52 -9.04 -12.54
CA LEU A 277 13.68 -8.41 -13.15
C LEU A 277 14.04 -7.15 -12.37
N THR A 278 15.32 -6.80 -12.41
CA THR A 278 15.81 -5.57 -11.81
C THR A 278 16.47 -4.71 -12.86
N ARG A 279 16.20 -3.40 -12.77
CA ARG A 279 16.76 -2.40 -13.65
C ARG A 279 17.44 -1.29 -12.88
N ILE A 280 18.64 -0.93 -13.35
CA ILE A 280 19.33 0.31 -13.00
C ILE A 280 19.17 1.27 -14.16
N MET A 281 18.68 2.47 -13.88
CA MET A 281 18.49 3.54 -14.87
C MET A 281 19.37 4.72 -14.46
N VAL A 282 20.24 5.15 -15.36
CA VAL A 282 21.20 6.24 -15.11
C VAL A 282 20.86 7.41 -16.02
N TYR A 283 20.64 8.55 -15.40
CA TYR A 283 20.36 9.81 -16.05
C TYR A 283 21.47 10.80 -15.77
N ASP A 284 21.71 11.72 -16.70
CA ASP A 284 22.58 12.86 -16.46
C ASP A 284 21.87 13.95 -15.62
N LYS A 285 22.52 15.11 -15.48
CA LYS A 285 21.97 16.28 -14.79
C LYS A 285 20.77 16.95 -15.52
N ASN A 286 20.58 16.66 -16.81
CA ASN A 286 19.52 17.22 -17.66
C ASN A 286 18.33 16.26 -17.81
N ASP A 287 18.29 15.16 -17.04
CA ASP A 287 17.29 14.09 -17.12
C ASP A 287 17.36 13.25 -18.41
N GLU A 288 18.48 13.31 -19.14
CA GLU A 288 18.70 12.47 -20.31
C GLU A 288 19.21 11.09 -19.90
N ILE A 289 18.70 10.05 -20.56
CA ILE A 289 19.14 8.67 -20.35
C ILE A 289 20.54 8.51 -20.94
N ILE A 290 21.52 8.20 -20.09
CA ILE A 290 22.91 8.01 -20.51
C ILE A 290 23.35 6.55 -20.44
N ASP A 291 22.78 5.76 -19.53
CA ASP A 291 23.13 4.34 -19.40
C ASP A 291 22.13 3.55 -18.53
N GLY A 292 22.21 2.22 -18.58
CA GLY A 292 21.50 1.38 -17.63
C GLY A 292 21.68 -0.10 -17.86
N PHE A 293 21.19 -0.89 -16.91
CA PHE A 293 21.35 -2.34 -16.90
C PHE A 293 20.03 -3.02 -16.56
N LEU A 294 19.81 -4.20 -17.14
CA LEU A 294 18.72 -5.11 -16.82
C LEU A 294 19.33 -6.45 -16.40
N PHE A 295 18.90 -7.00 -15.27
CA PHE A 295 19.48 -8.23 -14.73
C PHE A 295 18.46 -9.02 -13.90
N LYS A 296 18.80 -10.28 -13.66
CA LYS A 296 18.09 -11.19 -12.75
C LYS A 296 18.91 -11.35 -11.48
N GLU A 297 18.43 -10.80 -10.38
CA GLU A 297 19.11 -10.87 -9.08
C GLU A 297 19.26 -12.32 -8.59
N ASP A 298 18.17 -13.09 -8.64
CA ASP A 298 18.09 -14.47 -8.16
C ASP A 298 19.02 -15.44 -8.90
N GLN A 299 19.25 -15.19 -10.19
CA GLN A 299 20.12 -16.01 -11.05
C GLN A 299 21.51 -15.40 -11.21
N GLY A 300 21.72 -14.17 -10.74
CA GLY A 300 22.94 -13.41 -10.90
C GLY A 300 23.34 -13.08 -12.35
N LEU A 301 22.37 -12.98 -13.26
CA LEU A 301 22.60 -12.84 -14.70
C LEU A 301 22.34 -11.42 -15.20
N ILE A 302 23.24 -10.87 -16.03
CA ILE A 302 23.06 -9.58 -16.72
C ILE A 302 22.56 -9.81 -18.15
N VAL A 303 21.51 -9.09 -18.55
CA VAL A 303 20.89 -9.20 -19.88
C VAL A 303 21.74 -8.46 -20.92
N SER A 304 22.20 -9.16 -21.95
CA SER A 304 23.13 -8.64 -22.96
C SER A 304 22.47 -7.93 -24.14
N ASN A 305 21.21 -8.26 -24.43
CA ASN A 305 20.43 -7.63 -25.49
C ASN A 305 19.52 -6.50 -24.99
N PHE A 306 19.80 -5.96 -23.81
CA PHE A 306 19.08 -4.81 -23.26
C PHE A 306 19.55 -3.50 -23.92
N ASN A 307 18.61 -2.60 -24.24
CA ASN A 307 18.94 -1.28 -24.76
C ASN A 307 19.08 -0.27 -23.61
N PRO A 308 20.30 0.17 -23.26
CA PRO A 308 20.52 1.10 -22.15
C PRO A 308 19.99 2.52 -22.41
N LYS A 309 19.59 2.85 -23.65
CA LYS A 309 18.99 4.14 -24.00
C LYS A 309 17.47 4.13 -24.01
N ASN A 310 16.84 2.96 -23.99
CA ASN A 310 15.39 2.83 -23.97
C ASN A 310 14.95 1.76 -22.98
N PHE A 311 14.80 2.20 -21.73
CA PHE A 311 14.40 1.33 -20.64
C PHE A 311 12.99 0.74 -20.83
N SER A 312 12.09 1.39 -21.56
CA SER A 312 10.71 0.90 -21.69
C SER A 312 10.60 -0.44 -22.42
N ILE A 313 11.62 -0.81 -23.20
CA ILE A 313 11.61 -2.02 -24.02
C ILE A 313 12.38 -3.14 -23.30
N ILE A 314 11.67 -4.20 -22.92
CA ILE A 314 12.27 -5.46 -22.48
C ILE A 314 12.28 -6.42 -23.68
N PRO A 315 13.43 -7.03 -24.03
CA PRO A 315 13.48 -7.98 -25.14
C PRO A 315 12.52 -9.17 -24.91
N PRO A 316 11.79 -9.65 -25.93
CA PRO A 316 10.90 -10.80 -25.81
C PRO A 316 11.63 -12.10 -25.42
N LYS A 317 12.92 -12.17 -25.75
CA LYS A 317 13.81 -13.25 -25.35
C LYS A 317 15.06 -12.65 -24.75
N LEU A 318 15.32 -12.94 -23.48
CA LEU A 318 16.52 -12.47 -22.79
C LEU A 318 17.73 -13.30 -23.23
N LEU A 319 18.78 -12.59 -23.65
CA LEU A 319 20.12 -13.14 -23.79
C LEU A 319 20.96 -12.63 -22.62
N TYR A 320 21.97 -13.38 -22.23
CA TYR A 320 22.79 -13.07 -21.07
C TYR A 320 24.25 -12.92 -21.45
N HIS A 321 24.99 -12.11 -20.71
CA HIS A 321 26.44 -12.02 -20.87
C HIS A 321 27.13 -13.31 -20.42
N ASP A 322 28.15 -13.70 -21.16
CA ASP A 322 29.11 -14.72 -20.75
C ASP A 322 30.30 -14.09 -19.99
N LYS A 323 31.16 -14.94 -19.42
CA LYS A 323 32.36 -14.49 -18.67
C LYS A 323 33.32 -13.59 -19.47
N SER A 324 33.28 -13.63 -20.80
CA SER A 324 34.17 -12.83 -21.66
C SER A 324 33.56 -11.47 -21.98
N SER A 325 32.32 -11.48 -22.46
CA SER A 325 31.56 -10.28 -22.87
C SER A 325 31.17 -9.38 -21.70
N VAL A 326 31.02 -9.92 -20.49
CA VAL A 326 30.69 -9.11 -19.31
C VAL A 326 31.84 -8.17 -18.90
N LYS A 327 33.09 -8.50 -19.25
CA LYS A 327 34.28 -7.78 -18.75
C LYS A 327 34.28 -6.29 -19.11
N GLU A 328 33.70 -5.93 -20.24
CA GLU A 328 33.62 -4.54 -20.72
C GLU A 328 32.63 -3.69 -19.91
N ILE A 329 31.57 -4.31 -19.39
CA ILE A 329 30.48 -3.61 -18.71
C ILE A 329 30.53 -3.74 -17.19
N LEU A 330 31.14 -4.81 -16.67
CA LEU A 330 31.10 -5.16 -15.24
C LEU A 330 31.66 -4.05 -14.34
N PRO A 331 32.81 -3.40 -14.64
CA PRO A 331 33.32 -2.33 -13.79
C PRO A 331 32.33 -1.17 -13.64
N LYS A 332 31.64 -0.81 -14.72
CA LYS A 332 30.66 0.28 -14.73
C LYS A 332 29.39 -0.10 -13.98
N PHE A 333 28.91 -1.33 -14.17
CA PHE A 333 27.79 -1.90 -13.42
C PHE A 333 28.04 -1.89 -11.90
N GLU A 334 29.20 -2.40 -11.48
CA GLU A 334 29.60 -2.44 -10.06
C GLU A 334 29.73 -1.04 -9.45
N GLN A 335 30.28 -0.09 -10.22
CA GLN A 335 30.38 1.29 -9.78
C GLN A 335 28.99 1.89 -9.51
N TYR A 336 28.03 1.70 -10.42
CA TYR A 336 26.67 2.21 -10.22
C TYR A 336 25.95 1.56 -9.04
N LEU A 337 26.13 0.25 -8.83
CA LEU A 337 25.59 -0.41 -7.64
C LEU A 337 26.20 0.17 -6.37
N SER A 338 27.52 0.31 -6.31
CA SER A 338 28.23 0.81 -5.14
C SER A 338 27.83 2.25 -4.81
N ASP A 339 27.79 3.12 -5.81
CA ASP A 339 27.44 4.52 -5.60
C ASP A 339 25.97 4.69 -5.20
N TYR A 340 25.06 3.88 -5.77
CA TYR A 340 23.66 3.88 -5.39
C TYR A 340 23.44 3.34 -3.98
N GLU A 341 24.07 2.22 -3.61
CA GLU A 341 24.05 1.66 -2.25
C GLU A 341 24.46 2.71 -1.21
N LYS A 342 25.60 3.38 -1.46
CA LYS A 342 26.10 4.44 -0.58
C LYS A 342 25.09 5.58 -0.44
N LYS A 343 24.55 6.07 -1.56
CA LYS A 343 23.59 7.19 -1.55
C LYS A 343 22.28 6.84 -0.87
N LEU A 344 21.79 5.62 -1.08
CA LEU A 344 20.60 5.12 -0.41
C LEU A 344 20.83 4.97 1.10
N GLY A 345 22.03 4.54 1.51
CA GLY A 345 22.44 4.50 2.91
C GLY A 345 22.48 5.90 3.56
N GLU A 346 23.02 6.90 2.86
CA GLU A 346 23.01 8.30 3.30
C GLU A 346 21.57 8.82 3.48
N PHE A 347 20.67 8.51 2.54
CA PHE A 347 19.26 8.90 2.63
C PHE A 347 18.55 8.22 3.81
N ASN A 348 18.78 6.93 4.03
CA ASN A 348 18.20 6.20 5.16
C ASN A 348 18.68 6.80 6.51
N LYS A 349 19.97 7.14 6.61
CA LYS A 349 20.55 7.79 7.79
C LYS A 349 19.96 9.18 8.00
N PHE A 350 19.80 9.97 6.94
CA PHE A 350 19.17 11.28 6.99
C PHE A 350 17.73 11.21 7.53
N ILE A 351 16.90 10.30 6.99
CA ILE A 351 15.52 10.12 7.48
C ILE A 351 15.53 9.74 8.96
N SER A 352 16.34 8.74 9.34
CA SER A 352 16.42 8.26 10.72
C SER A 352 16.83 9.39 11.68
N GLN A 353 17.82 10.19 11.30
CA GLN A 353 18.28 11.34 12.09
C GLN A 353 17.20 12.42 12.20
N LYS A 354 16.52 12.78 11.10
CA LYS A 354 15.45 13.79 11.12
C LYS A 354 14.26 13.38 11.97
N LEU A 355 13.90 12.10 11.94
CA LEU A 355 12.86 11.55 12.80
C LEU A 355 13.28 11.56 14.28
N TYR A 356 14.53 11.21 14.57
CA TYR A 356 15.07 11.27 15.93
C TYR A 356 15.12 12.72 16.46
N GLU A 357 15.65 13.67 15.69
CA GLU A 357 15.65 15.11 16.02
C GLU A 357 14.23 15.61 16.32
N ARG A 358 13.25 15.20 15.51
CA ARG A 358 11.83 15.53 15.75
C ARG A 358 11.28 14.88 17.01
N SER A 359 11.70 13.67 17.36
CA SER A 359 11.26 13.00 18.58
C SER A 359 11.82 13.65 19.86
N LEU A 360 12.98 14.31 19.75
CA LEU A 360 13.61 15.07 20.84
C LEU A 360 13.12 16.52 20.93
N ALA A 361 12.53 17.05 19.87
CA ALA A 361 12.01 18.40 19.87
C ALA A 361 10.92 18.52 20.95
N PRO A 362 10.95 19.57 21.80
CA PRO A 362 9.88 19.79 22.74
C PRO A 362 8.56 19.87 21.98
N VAL A 363 7.57 19.10 22.42
CA VAL A 363 6.20 19.16 21.91
C VAL A 363 5.58 20.46 22.43
N ILE A 364 5.71 21.54 21.66
CA ILE A 364 5.20 22.86 22.06
C ILE A 364 3.80 23.10 21.49
N GLY A 365 3.43 22.48 20.36
CA GLY A 365 2.12 22.71 19.74
C GLY A 365 1.94 24.14 19.26
N LYS A 366 3.06 24.79 18.93
CA LYS A 366 3.14 26.20 18.58
C LYS A 366 2.86 26.37 17.08
N LEU A 367 1.88 27.20 16.74
CA LEU A 367 1.60 27.62 15.38
C LEU A 367 2.85 28.34 14.82
N SER A 368 3.35 27.86 13.68
CA SER A 368 4.55 28.37 13.02
C SER A 368 4.30 28.59 11.52
N GLY A 369 5.19 29.33 10.86
CA GLY A 369 5.00 29.71 9.45
C GLY A 369 3.71 30.49 9.23
N ASP A 370 2.99 30.17 8.15
CA ASP A 370 1.75 30.84 7.75
C ASP A 370 0.66 30.80 8.84
N LEU A 371 0.55 29.70 9.59
CA LEU A 371 -0.40 29.55 10.69
C LEU A 371 -0.16 30.58 11.81
N GLY A 372 1.11 30.81 12.16
CA GLY A 372 1.49 31.79 13.17
C GLY A 372 1.22 33.22 12.69
N VAL A 373 1.45 33.50 11.40
CA VAL A 373 1.16 34.79 10.77
C VAL A 373 -0.33 35.08 10.79
N ASP A 374 -1.16 34.14 10.35
CA ASP A 374 -2.63 34.29 10.34
C ASP A 374 -3.19 34.47 11.75
N MET A 375 -2.69 33.71 12.73
CA MET A 375 -3.11 33.84 14.13
C MET A 375 -2.76 35.22 14.72
N THR A 376 -1.55 35.72 14.43
CA THR A 376 -1.11 37.06 14.84
C THR A 376 -1.99 38.15 14.21
N LYS A 377 -2.34 37.97 12.92
CA LYS A 377 -3.24 38.86 12.19
C LYS A 377 -4.64 38.88 12.81
N ILE A 378 -5.20 37.71 13.13
CA ILE A 378 -6.49 37.59 13.84
C ILE A 378 -6.45 38.36 15.16
N ASP A 379 -5.43 38.12 15.99
CA ASP A 379 -5.32 38.74 17.31
C ASP A 379 -5.21 40.27 17.24
N SER A 380 -4.35 40.77 16.35
CA SER A 380 -4.15 42.21 16.15
C SER A 380 -5.42 42.90 15.65
N ILE A 381 -6.09 42.35 14.63
CA ILE A 381 -7.31 42.95 14.07
C ILE A 381 -8.46 42.88 15.07
N TYR A 382 -8.62 41.75 15.76
CA TYR A 382 -9.66 41.57 16.78
C TYR A 382 -9.53 42.67 17.86
N GLN A 383 -8.31 42.91 18.32
CA GLN A 383 -8.03 43.93 19.32
C GLN A 383 -8.37 45.34 18.81
N GLN A 384 -7.91 45.70 17.61
CA GLN A 384 -8.19 47.02 17.00
C GLN A 384 -9.69 47.27 16.84
N ILE A 385 -10.45 46.29 16.35
CA ILE A 385 -11.91 46.39 16.24
C ILE A 385 -12.55 46.55 17.62
N SER A 386 -12.09 45.76 18.60
CA SER A 386 -12.63 45.78 19.97
C SER A 386 -12.39 47.12 20.66
N GLU A 387 -11.19 47.71 20.52
CA GLU A 387 -10.85 49.03 21.04
C GLU A 387 -11.68 50.13 20.38
N LYS A 388 -11.84 50.07 19.05
CA LYS A 388 -12.71 51.00 18.32
C LYS A 388 -14.18 50.89 18.75
N PHE A 389 -14.68 49.68 18.98
CA PHE A 389 -16.05 49.49 19.47
C PHE A 389 -16.23 49.89 20.93
N ALA A 390 -15.16 49.87 21.74
CA ALA A 390 -15.18 50.40 23.11
C ALA A 390 -15.25 51.94 23.14
N SER A 391 -14.77 52.63 22.09
CA SER A 391 -14.79 54.11 22.02
C SER A 391 -16.05 54.71 21.40
N ILE A 392 -17.01 53.88 20.96
CA ILE A 392 -18.29 54.33 20.38
C ILE A 392 -19.49 53.72 21.11
N SER A 393 -20.66 54.34 20.96
CA SER A 393 -21.88 53.90 21.65
C SER A 393 -22.40 52.55 21.13
N ALA A 394 -22.94 51.72 22.03
CA ALA A 394 -23.48 50.40 21.68
C ALA A 394 -24.52 50.40 20.52
N PRO A 395 -25.44 51.40 20.40
CA PRO A 395 -26.34 51.49 19.24
C PRO A 395 -25.59 51.68 17.91
N THR A 396 -24.48 52.43 17.93
CA THR A 396 -23.64 52.67 16.74
C THR A 396 -22.90 51.40 16.34
N VAL A 397 -22.32 50.68 17.32
CA VAL A 397 -21.72 49.35 17.11
C VAL A 397 -22.72 48.39 16.49
N SER A 398 -23.95 48.35 17.02
CA SER A 398 -25.01 47.50 16.49
C SER A 398 -25.32 47.83 15.04
N LYS A 399 -25.46 49.11 14.69
CA LYS A 399 -25.71 49.55 13.30
C LYS A 399 -24.59 49.14 12.35
N ILE A 400 -23.33 49.32 12.75
CA ILE A 400 -22.15 48.93 11.94
C ILE A 400 -22.11 47.42 11.71
N LYS A 401 -22.40 46.62 12.74
CA LYS A 401 -22.46 45.16 12.64
C LYS A 401 -23.59 44.71 11.71
N THR A 402 -24.81 45.21 11.91
CA THR A 402 -25.98 44.80 11.11
C THR A 402 -25.96 45.33 9.68
N SER A 403 -25.16 46.37 9.39
CA SER A 403 -24.99 46.84 8.01
C SER A 403 -23.96 46.03 7.22
N TYR A 404 -23.18 45.18 7.87
CA TYR A 404 -22.21 44.33 7.20
C TYR A 404 -22.89 43.07 6.63
N PRO A 405 -22.88 42.83 5.29
CA PRO A 405 -23.67 41.77 4.67
C PRO A 405 -23.35 40.36 5.16
N LYS A 406 -22.09 40.10 5.54
CA LYS A 406 -21.65 38.79 6.06
C LYS A 406 -21.83 38.64 7.57
N TRP A 407 -22.34 39.65 8.28
CA TRP A 407 -22.50 39.55 9.74
C TRP A 407 -23.51 38.46 10.11
N ASN A 408 -23.10 37.53 10.96
CA ASN A 408 -23.94 36.41 11.43
C ASN A 408 -24.04 36.33 12.96
N GLY A 409 -23.76 37.43 13.66
CA GLY A 409 -23.82 37.47 15.13
C GLY A 409 -25.21 37.82 15.66
N VAL A 410 -25.69 37.07 16.65
CA VAL A 410 -26.96 37.37 17.34
C VAL A 410 -26.81 38.57 18.30
N ALA A 411 -27.90 39.29 18.56
CA ALA A 411 -27.88 40.40 19.53
C ALA A 411 -27.39 39.92 20.90
N GLY A 412 -26.35 40.57 21.43
CA GLY A 412 -25.72 40.20 22.72
C GLY A 412 -24.64 39.11 22.64
N GLN A 413 -24.40 38.50 21.47
CA GLN A 413 -23.30 37.55 21.29
C GLN A 413 -21.95 38.26 21.42
N ARG A 414 -21.08 37.74 22.29
CA ARG A 414 -19.68 38.17 22.40
C ARG A 414 -18.89 37.59 21.22
N GLY A 415 -17.93 38.36 20.71
CA GLY A 415 -17.10 37.96 19.56
C GLY A 415 -17.58 38.47 18.22
N PHE A 416 -17.00 37.91 17.15
CA PHE A 416 -17.32 38.21 15.77
C PHE A 416 -17.70 36.91 15.04
N ALA A 417 -18.79 36.95 14.28
CA ALA A 417 -19.28 35.80 13.53
C ALA A 417 -19.65 36.24 12.12
N PHE A 418 -19.16 35.49 11.14
CA PHE A 418 -19.25 35.81 9.71
C PHE A 418 -19.82 34.64 8.94
N LYS A 419 -20.75 34.93 8.03
CA LYS A 419 -21.26 34.00 7.02
C LYS A 419 -20.30 34.03 5.83
N VAL A 420 -19.61 32.91 5.59
CA VAL A 420 -18.65 32.76 4.48
C VAL A 420 -19.38 32.31 3.21
N SER A 421 -20.37 31.43 3.35
CA SER A 421 -21.28 31.02 2.27
C SER A 421 -22.62 30.58 2.88
N ASP A 422 -23.59 30.14 2.05
CA ASP A 422 -24.92 29.73 2.53
C ASP A 422 -24.89 28.65 3.62
N ASN A 423 -23.89 27.77 3.59
CA ASN A 423 -23.74 26.69 4.55
C ASN A 423 -22.45 26.75 5.36
N GLU A 424 -21.63 27.80 5.24
CA GLU A 424 -20.38 27.96 5.99
C GLU A 424 -20.36 29.23 6.82
N GLN A 425 -19.98 29.13 8.09
CA GLN A 425 -19.76 30.26 8.98
C GLN A 425 -18.47 30.10 9.79
N VAL A 426 -17.85 31.23 10.11
CA VAL A 426 -16.68 31.33 10.99
C VAL A 426 -17.05 32.22 12.17
N SER A 427 -16.69 31.81 13.38
CA SER A 427 -16.79 32.68 14.55
C SER A 427 -15.49 32.70 15.36
N ILE A 428 -15.17 33.89 15.86
CA ILE A 428 -13.95 34.20 16.61
C ILE A 428 -14.38 34.83 17.93
N LEU A 429 -13.95 34.23 19.03
CA LEU A 429 -14.27 34.70 20.38
C LEU A 429 -13.03 34.73 21.26
N LYS A 430 -12.72 35.90 21.82
CA LYS A 430 -11.76 36.01 22.92
C LYS A 430 -12.38 35.53 24.23
N MET A 431 -11.74 34.56 24.87
CA MET A 431 -12.16 33.99 26.15
C MET A 431 -11.25 34.49 27.27
N LYS A 432 -11.82 34.67 28.47
CA LYS A 432 -11.08 35.05 29.67
C LYS A 432 -11.01 33.86 30.62
N ASN A 433 -9.83 33.58 31.17
CA ASN A 433 -9.62 32.64 32.26
C ASN A 433 -8.98 33.38 33.46
N ALA A 434 -9.12 32.83 34.67
CA ALA A 434 -8.53 33.33 35.91
C ALA A 434 -7.01 33.58 35.79
N LYS A 435 -6.30 32.80 34.96
CA LYS A 435 -4.86 32.93 34.71
C LYS A 435 -4.46 34.06 33.74
N ARG A 436 -5.41 34.89 33.26
CA ARG A 436 -5.19 35.98 32.28
C ARG A 436 -4.55 35.54 30.94
N ASN A 437 -4.74 34.28 30.54
CA ASN A 437 -4.27 33.78 29.25
C ASN A 437 -4.99 34.48 28.07
N ASN A 438 -4.28 34.75 26.98
CA ASN A 438 -4.85 35.26 25.73
C ASN A 438 -5.47 34.11 24.93
N LEU A 439 -6.68 33.72 25.32
CA LEU A 439 -7.38 32.58 24.73
C LEU A 439 -8.31 33.03 23.60
N THR A 440 -8.10 32.45 22.41
CA THR A 440 -8.97 32.64 21.24
C THR A 440 -9.68 31.33 20.94
N ARG A 441 -11.02 31.35 20.95
CA ARG A 441 -11.85 30.26 20.47
C ARG A 441 -12.26 30.53 19.04
N LEU A 442 -11.98 29.59 18.15
CA LEU A 442 -12.47 29.58 16.78
C LEU A 442 -13.56 28.51 16.67
N CYS A 443 -14.65 28.84 15.98
CA CYS A 443 -15.61 27.85 15.52
C CYS A 443 -15.80 28.00 14.01
N PHE A 444 -15.67 26.88 13.31
CA PHE A 444 -16.05 26.76 11.92
C PHE A 444 -17.26 25.84 11.84
N SER A 445 -18.36 26.34 11.26
CA SER A 445 -19.53 25.51 11.04
C SER A 445 -19.72 25.31 9.55
N LYS A 446 -19.96 24.07 9.13
CA LYS A 446 -20.28 23.72 7.76
C LYS A 446 -21.43 22.73 7.72
N ASN A 447 -22.50 23.04 6.98
CA ASN A 447 -23.71 22.23 6.90
C ASN A 447 -24.32 21.90 8.29
N GLY A 448 -24.18 22.80 9.27
CA GLY A 448 -24.66 22.59 10.64
C GLY A 448 -23.73 21.78 11.54
N GLU A 449 -22.58 21.31 11.06
CA GLU A 449 -21.55 20.69 11.89
C GLU A 449 -20.52 21.71 12.37
N ASP A 450 -20.40 21.86 13.68
CA ASP A 450 -19.47 22.79 14.32
C ASP A 450 -18.14 22.10 14.67
N LYS A 451 -17.03 22.68 14.21
CA LYS A 451 -15.67 22.36 14.64
C LYS A 451 -15.11 23.50 15.46
N PHE A 452 -14.76 23.21 16.71
CA PHE A 452 -14.19 24.19 17.63
C PHE A 452 -12.71 23.96 17.88
N PHE A 453 -11.95 25.05 17.93
CA PHE A 453 -10.55 25.08 18.33
C PHE A 453 -10.35 26.13 19.42
N LEU A 454 -9.49 25.82 20.39
CA LEU A 454 -9.06 26.76 21.42
C LEU A 454 -7.55 26.98 21.27
N ILE A 455 -7.14 28.23 21.14
CA ILE A 455 -5.75 28.63 20.94
C ILE A 455 -5.36 29.56 22.09
N ASN A 456 -4.24 29.26 22.75
CA ASN A 456 -3.63 30.09 23.77
C ASN A 456 -2.42 30.80 23.18
N GLN A 457 -2.55 32.09 22.86
CA GLN A 457 -1.59 32.84 22.05
C GLN A 457 -1.34 32.17 20.70
N ASP A 458 -0.34 31.31 20.63
CA ASP A 458 0.07 30.55 19.45
C ASP A 458 0.04 29.03 19.68
N MET A 459 -0.40 28.54 20.84
CA MET A 459 -0.47 27.09 21.12
C MET A 459 -1.90 26.55 21.05
N VAL A 460 -2.12 25.46 20.31
CA VAL A 460 -3.46 24.87 20.17
C VAL A 460 -3.74 23.89 21.32
N VAL A 461 -4.87 24.10 22.00
CA VAL A 461 -5.28 23.32 23.18
C VAL A 461 -5.94 22.01 22.75
N LYS A 462 -5.34 20.90 23.15
CA LYS A 462 -5.74 19.53 22.84
C LYS A 462 -6.90 19.02 23.68
N ASN A 463 -6.91 19.34 24.97
CA ASN A 463 -7.94 18.87 25.90
C ASN A 463 -9.18 19.77 25.94
N PHE A 464 -9.42 20.55 24.88
CA PHE A 464 -10.61 21.37 24.76
C PHE A 464 -11.82 20.51 24.34
N ASN A 465 -12.92 20.60 25.08
CA ASN A 465 -14.09 19.77 24.82
C ASN A 465 -15.07 20.51 23.89
N PRO A 466 -15.24 20.08 22.62
CA PRO A 466 -16.12 20.75 21.67
C PRO A 466 -17.60 20.63 22.04
N LYS A 467 -18.01 19.64 22.86
CA LYS A 467 -19.39 19.53 23.36
C LYS A 467 -19.75 20.63 24.35
N TYR A 468 -18.74 21.18 25.03
CA TYR A 468 -18.91 22.27 26.00
C TYR A 468 -17.97 23.43 25.64
N PRO A 469 -18.20 24.12 24.51
CA PRO A 469 -17.24 25.05 23.93
C PRO A 469 -17.07 26.35 24.75
N THR A 470 -17.85 26.53 25.81
CA THR A 470 -17.74 27.64 26.77
C THR A 470 -16.87 27.30 27.98
N ILE A 471 -16.55 26.02 28.20
CA ILE A 471 -15.78 25.56 29.36
C ILE A 471 -14.30 25.47 28.97
N ILE A 472 -13.46 26.20 29.71
CA ILE A 472 -12.01 26.20 29.54
C ILE A 472 -11.43 25.11 30.45
N PRO A 473 -10.55 24.22 29.95
CA PRO A 473 -9.89 23.24 30.80
C PRO A 473 -9.10 23.91 31.95
N PRO A 474 -9.13 23.37 33.18
CA PRO A 474 -8.37 23.92 34.32
C PRO A 474 -6.86 23.96 34.08
N GLU A 475 -6.36 22.93 33.39
CA GLU A 475 -5.00 22.80 32.90
C GLU A 475 -5.02 22.66 31.38
N LEU A 476 -4.23 23.46 30.68
CA LEU A 476 -4.16 23.42 29.23
C LEU A 476 -3.10 22.39 28.80
N LYS A 477 -3.53 21.40 28.02
CA LYS A 477 -2.64 20.47 27.32
C LYS A 477 -2.62 20.87 25.85
N TYR A 478 -1.45 20.82 25.23
CA TYR A 478 -1.28 21.28 23.85
C TYR A 478 -1.10 20.09 22.90
N TYR A 479 -1.44 20.30 21.64
CA TYR A 479 -1.14 19.34 20.58
C TYR A 479 0.37 19.23 20.36
N SER A 480 0.85 18.10 19.85
CA SER A 480 2.19 18.02 19.30
C SER A 480 2.28 18.64 17.91
N ASP A 481 3.48 18.98 17.48
CA ASP A 481 3.72 19.50 16.13
C ASP A 481 3.24 18.50 15.06
N LEU A 482 3.33 17.19 15.33
CA LEU A 482 2.79 16.13 14.46
C LEU A 482 1.25 16.15 14.44
N GLU A 483 0.62 16.28 15.59
CA GLU A 483 -0.84 16.29 15.69
C GLU A 483 -1.44 17.56 15.06
N LEU A 484 -0.72 18.69 15.08
CA LEU A 484 -1.16 19.93 14.43
C LEU A 484 -1.30 19.80 12.92
N GLU A 485 -0.42 19.05 12.25
CA GLU A 485 -0.48 18.85 10.80
C GLU A 485 -1.76 18.11 10.38
N GLU A 486 -2.30 17.25 11.24
CA GLU A 486 -3.52 16.47 10.97
C GLU A 486 -4.83 17.26 11.21
N LEU A 487 -4.77 18.37 11.96
CA LEU A 487 -5.96 19.16 12.30
C LEU A 487 -6.51 20.00 11.13
N GLY A 488 -5.74 20.19 10.05
CA GLY A 488 -6.16 20.96 8.89
C GLY A 488 -6.42 22.45 9.17
N LEU A 489 -5.75 23.01 10.18
CA LEU A 489 -5.93 24.39 10.68
C LEU A 489 -5.61 25.49 9.65
N GLU A 490 -4.75 25.23 8.66
CA GLU A 490 -4.28 26.22 7.66
C GLU A 490 -5.46 26.91 6.96
N SER A 491 -6.40 26.12 6.42
CA SER A 491 -7.55 26.67 5.71
C SER A 491 -8.50 27.47 6.61
N PHE A 492 -8.60 27.10 7.89
CA PHE A 492 -9.50 27.72 8.84
C PHE A 492 -8.96 29.05 9.36
N LEU A 493 -7.68 29.09 9.76
CA LEU A 493 -7.04 30.32 10.26
C LEU A 493 -6.97 31.38 9.17
N LYS A 494 -6.63 31.00 7.93
CA LYS A 494 -6.61 31.92 6.80
C LYS A 494 -7.99 32.54 6.54
N LYS A 495 -9.04 31.70 6.44
CA LYS A 495 -10.43 32.18 6.28
C LYS A 495 -10.84 33.13 7.41
N ALA A 496 -10.54 32.78 8.66
CA ALA A 496 -10.85 33.62 9.81
C ALA A 496 -10.11 34.96 9.77
N ALA A 497 -8.83 34.97 9.39
CA ALA A 497 -8.02 36.17 9.25
C ALA A 497 -8.54 37.10 8.14
N ASP A 498 -8.92 36.53 7.00
CA ASP A 498 -9.41 37.29 5.84
C ASP A 498 -10.79 37.92 6.09
N GLU A 499 -11.74 37.17 6.67
CA GLU A 499 -13.07 37.71 7.02
C GLU A 499 -12.99 38.81 8.08
N LEU A 500 -12.13 38.64 9.09
CA LEU A 500 -11.93 39.64 10.12
C LEU A 500 -11.27 40.92 9.56
N GLN A 501 -10.35 40.77 8.61
CA GLN A 501 -9.72 41.88 7.90
C GLN A 501 -10.71 42.64 7.01
N GLU A 502 -11.57 41.94 6.27
CA GLU A 502 -12.62 42.54 5.45
C GLU A 502 -13.60 43.34 6.33
N PHE A 503 -14.00 42.77 7.47
CA PHE A 503 -14.86 43.47 8.42
C PHE A 503 -14.19 44.72 9.00
N LYS A 504 -12.88 44.68 9.29
CA LYS A 504 -12.13 45.87 9.70
C LYS A 504 -12.23 46.99 8.65
N THR A 505 -12.04 46.66 7.38
CA THR A 505 -12.15 47.62 6.27
C THR A 505 -13.56 48.23 6.19
N HIS A 506 -14.61 47.42 6.37
CA HIS A 506 -16.00 47.92 6.46
C HIS A 506 -16.20 48.92 7.60
N ILE A 507 -15.63 48.64 8.78
CA ILE A 507 -15.72 49.53 9.96
C ILE A 507 -14.96 50.85 9.74
N GLU A 508 -13.93 50.87 8.89
CA GLU A 508 -13.12 52.05 8.59
C GLU A 508 -13.69 52.89 7.43
N THR A 509 -14.61 52.33 6.66
CA THR A 509 -15.26 53.04 5.55
C THR A 509 -16.33 54.02 6.07
N PRO A 510 -16.31 55.32 5.73
CA PRO A 510 -17.28 56.28 6.22
C PRO A 510 -18.70 55.94 5.74
N ILE A 511 -19.66 55.85 6.68
CA ILE A 511 -21.08 55.74 6.34
C ILE A 511 -21.53 57.08 5.75
N PRO A 512 -22.10 57.14 4.53
CA PRO A 512 -22.64 58.39 3.98
C PRO A 512 -23.73 58.93 4.91
N LYS A 513 -23.59 60.19 5.34
CA LYS A 513 -24.63 60.88 6.12
C LYS A 513 -25.86 61.03 5.23
N MET A 514 -26.95 60.32 5.54
CA MET A 514 -28.26 60.70 5.03
C MET A 514 -28.65 62.03 5.69
N GLU A 515 -28.76 63.07 4.88
CA GLU A 515 -29.30 64.37 5.29
C GLU A 515 -30.73 64.20 5.81
N ASN A 516 -30.93 64.60 7.07
CA ASN A 516 -32.26 64.85 7.60
C ASN A 516 -32.89 66.00 6.80
N LYS A 517 -33.77 65.68 5.86
CA LYS A 517 -34.68 66.69 5.29
C LYS A 517 -35.65 67.14 6.39
N VAL A 518 -35.37 68.33 6.92
CA VAL A 518 -36.29 69.13 7.72
C VAL A 518 -37.52 69.43 6.87
N LYS A 519 -38.71 69.11 7.39
CA LYS A 519 -40.00 69.45 6.78
C LYS A 519 -40.29 70.93 6.98
N GLU A 520 -40.44 71.69 5.90
CA GLU A 520 -41.21 72.93 5.89
C GLU A 520 -42.65 72.64 5.42
N ILE A 521 -43.60 73.16 6.19
CA ILE A 521 -45.05 73.02 6.04
C ILE A 521 -45.54 74.19 5.18
N LYS A 522 -46.48 73.95 4.24
CA LYS A 522 -47.57 74.90 3.95
C LYS A 522 -48.80 74.21 3.37
N LEU A 523 -49.93 74.62 3.94
CA LEU A 523 -51.30 74.11 3.84
C LEU A 523 -51.88 74.11 2.44
N THR A 524 -52.71 73.11 2.12
CA THR A 524 -54.15 73.29 1.83
C THR A 524 -54.86 71.93 1.73
N GLU A 525 -55.85 71.74 2.60
CA GLU A 525 -56.96 70.75 2.49
C GLU A 525 -57.89 71.15 1.30
N PRO A 526 -58.90 70.36 0.82
CA PRO A 526 -59.65 69.36 1.60
C PRO A 526 -60.31 68.16 0.86
N LYS A 527 -61.01 67.36 1.69
CA LYS A 527 -62.14 66.42 1.42
C LYS A 527 -61.79 65.05 0.80
N LYS A 528 -61.91 63.96 1.56
CA LYS A 528 -63.11 63.21 2.05
C LYS A 528 -63.53 62.12 1.05
N VAL A 529 -63.88 60.94 1.62
CA VAL A 529 -64.66 59.82 1.06
C VAL A 529 -63.83 58.68 0.42
N ILE A 530 -63.92 57.38 0.76
CA ILE A 530 -64.68 56.56 1.73
C ILE A 530 -64.03 55.15 1.75
N LYS A 531 -63.96 54.55 2.95
CA LYS A 531 -64.05 53.13 3.37
C LYS A 531 -63.37 51.97 2.61
N LYS A 532 -62.62 51.16 3.38
CA LYS A 532 -62.78 49.72 3.72
C LYS A 532 -61.39 49.16 4.10
N GLU A 533 -61.10 48.44 5.17
CA GLU A 533 -61.82 47.80 6.28
C GLU A 533 -60.86 47.79 7.48
N GLU A 534 -61.38 48.18 8.63
CA GLU A 534 -60.71 48.07 9.91
C GLU A 534 -61.14 46.76 10.60
N ASN A 535 -60.21 46.21 11.38
CA ASN A 535 -60.45 45.56 12.68
C ASN A 535 -60.88 44.07 12.71
N VAL A 536 -60.31 43.16 13.51
CA VAL A 536 -59.38 43.24 14.66
C VAL A 536 -58.57 41.93 14.73
N LYS A 537 -57.25 41.98 14.94
CA LYS A 537 -56.55 40.94 15.72
C LYS A 537 -55.98 41.63 16.94
N LEU A 538 -56.57 41.39 18.10
CA LEU A 538 -56.08 41.85 19.39
C LEU A 538 -54.61 41.44 19.49
N LYS A 539 -53.71 42.42 19.64
CA LYS A 539 -52.37 42.13 20.13
C LYS A 539 -52.52 41.76 21.59
N SER A 540 -52.47 40.46 21.89
CA SER A 540 -52.23 39.99 23.25
C SER A 540 -50.93 40.62 23.74
N GLU A 541 -50.99 41.43 24.79
CA GLU A 541 -49.77 41.85 25.47
C GLU A 541 -48.97 40.61 25.84
N VAL A 542 -47.69 40.59 25.47
CA VAL A 542 -46.81 39.47 25.79
C VAL A 542 -46.74 39.36 27.31
N ILE A 543 -47.31 38.30 27.89
CA ILE A 543 -47.46 38.07 29.34
C ILE A 543 -46.14 38.31 30.08
N SER A 544 -45.00 38.01 29.45
CA SER A 544 -43.65 38.23 29.99
C SER A 544 -43.26 39.70 30.26
N LYS A 545 -44.03 40.65 29.75
CA LYS A 545 -43.84 42.10 29.98
C LYS A 545 -44.75 42.67 31.07
N THR A 546 -45.74 41.92 31.54
CA THR A 546 -46.63 42.34 32.63
C THR A 546 -45.84 42.45 33.94
N LYS A 547 -46.21 43.42 34.80
CA LYS A 547 -45.57 43.59 36.12
C LYS A 547 -45.78 42.36 36.99
N GLU A 548 -46.95 41.75 36.89
CA GLU A 548 -47.35 40.57 37.67
C GLU A 548 -46.47 39.36 37.34
N TYR A 549 -46.22 39.08 36.07
CA TYR A 549 -45.31 37.99 35.67
C TYR A 549 -43.87 38.23 36.16
N LYS A 550 -43.36 39.46 36.04
CA LYS A 550 -42.01 39.78 36.52
C LYS A 550 -41.88 39.64 38.04
N GLN A 551 -42.93 39.98 38.77
CA GLN A 551 -42.96 39.87 40.23
C GLN A 551 -43.06 38.40 40.67
N LEU A 552 -43.88 37.59 40.00
CA LEU A 552 -43.94 36.14 40.22
C LEU A 552 -42.58 35.47 39.97
N MET A 553 -41.92 35.77 38.85
CA MET A 553 -40.62 35.16 38.52
C MET A 553 -39.52 35.60 39.49
N LYS A 554 -39.60 36.83 40.02
CA LYS A 554 -38.68 37.30 41.06
C LYS A 554 -38.87 36.51 42.36
N GLU A 555 -40.11 36.36 42.82
CA GLU A 555 -40.43 35.59 44.04
C GLU A 555 -40.03 34.11 43.89
N CYS A 556 -40.30 33.49 42.73
CA CYS A 556 -39.95 32.09 42.47
C CYS A 556 -38.42 31.89 42.46
N ASN A 557 -37.67 32.82 41.86
CA ASN A 557 -36.21 32.75 41.85
C ASN A 557 -35.61 32.93 43.25
N GLU A 558 -36.13 33.87 44.05
CA GLU A 558 -35.66 34.08 45.42
C GLU A 558 -35.90 32.84 46.29
N LYS A 559 -37.08 32.20 46.17
CA LYS A 559 -37.39 30.93 46.87
C LYS A 559 -36.50 29.78 46.40
N LEU A 560 -36.23 29.69 45.10
CA LEU A 560 -35.36 28.66 44.54
C LEU A 560 -33.92 28.81 45.04
N THR A 561 -33.39 30.03 45.05
CA THR A 561 -32.03 30.30 45.53
C THR A 561 -31.88 29.93 47.01
N LEU A 562 -32.82 30.33 47.87
CA LEU A 562 -32.83 29.96 49.30
C LEU A 562 -32.96 28.44 49.53
N ALA A 563 -33.75 27.75 48.70
CA ALA A 563 -33.88 26.30 48.79
C ALA A 563 -32.59 25.58 48.33
N MET A 564 -31.92 26.08 47.29
CA MET A 564 -30.65 25.55 46.80
C MET A 564 -29.52 25.71 47.83
N GLU A 565 -29.48 26.82 48.56
CA GLU A 565 -28.50 27.06 49.63
C GLU A 565 -28.68 26.11 50.82
N ASN A 566 -29.90 25.62 51.06
CA ASN A 566 -30.21 24.71 52.18
C ASN A 566 -30.35 23.24 51.76
N ALA A 567 -30.16 22.92 50.47
CA ALA A 567 -30.42 21.59 49.90
C ALA A 567 -29.50 20.49 50.45
N GLU A 568 -28.29 20.83 50.90
CA GLU A 568 -27.36 19.85 51.52
C GLU A 568 -27.89 19.31 52.86
N ASN A 569 -28.71 20.07 53.58
CA ASN A 569 -29.20 19.71 54.91
C ASN A 569 -30.71 19.37 54.96
N ASP A 570 -31.50 19.76 53.95
CA ASP A 570 -32.93 19.45 53.86
C ASP A 570 -33.41 19.26 52.40
N MET A 571 -33.12 18.08 51.85
CA MET A 571 -33.56 17.69 50.50
C MET A 571 -35.09 17.57 50.38
N GLN A 572 -35.79 17.27 51.47
CA GLN A 572 -37.25 17.14 51.44
C GLN A 572 -37.91 18.54 51.40
N GLY A 573 -37.36 19.50 52.15
CA GLY A 573 -37.71 20.91 52.06
C GLY A 573 -37.44 21.50 50.68
N PHE A 574 -36.31 21.16 50.04
CA PHE A 574 -36.03 21.56 48.66
C PHE A 574 -37.11 21.07 47.69
N ASN A 575 -37.48 19.79 47.75
CA ASN A 575 -38.51 19.22 46.88
C ASN A 575 -39.90 19.84 47.11
N ASN A 576 -40.25 20.16 48.36
CA ASN A 576 -41.49 20.86 48.70
C ASN A 576 -41.53 22.27 48.10
N VAL A 577 -40.41 23.01 48.15
CA VAL A 577 -40.29 24.36 47.56
C VAL A 577 -40.41 24.30 46.02
N ILE A 578 -39.81 23.29 45.37
CA ILE A 578 -39.96 23.10 43.92
C ILE A 578 -41.43 22.84 43.55
N GLN A 579 -42.14 21.99 44.29
CA GLN A 579 -43.57 21.76 44.06
C GLN A 579 -44.41 23.01 44.30
N GLU A 580 -44.06 23.83 45.31
CA GLU A 580 -44.74 25.10 45.58
C GLU A 580 -44.54 26.09 44.40
N ILE A 581 -43.32 26.22 43.90
CA ILE A 581 -42.99 27.06 42.73
C ILE A 581 -43.77 26.59 41.49
N GLN A 582 -43.78 25.29 41.23
CA GLN A 582 -44.54 24.71 40.11
C GLN A 582 -46.03 25.00 40.24
N SER A 583 -46.60 24.84 41.44
CA SER A 583 -48.01 25.12 41.72
C SER A 583 -48.36 26.59 41.55
N LYS A 584 -47.47 27.51 41.98
CA LYS A 584 -47.66 28.96 41.80
C LYS A 584 -47.59 29.39 40.34
N ILE A 585 -46.64 28.85 39.57
CA ILE A 585 -46.53 29.12 38.14
C ILE A 585 -47.77 28.58 37.42
N ALA A 586 -48.18 27.34 37.69
CA ALA A 586 -49.40 26.76 37.14
C ALA A 586 -50.65 27.56 37.52
N GLY A 587 -50.75 28.01 38.77
CA GLY A 587 -51.84 28.87 39.27
C GLY A 587 -51.92 30.23 38.60
N PHE A 588 -50.77 30.82 38.24
CA PHE A 588 -50.73 32.10 37.52
C PHE A 588 -51.26 31.97 36.10
N PHE A 589 -50.84 30.92 35.38
CA PHE A 589 -51.27 30.68 34.00
C PHE A 589 -52.71 30.16 33.89
N SER A 590 -53.25 29.51 34.93
CA SER A 590 -54.66 29.11 34.97
C SER A 590 -55.63 30.26 35.32
N LYS A 591 -55.16 31.30 36.01
CA LYS A 591 -55.95 32.52 36.27
C LYS A 591 -56.02 33.49 35.08
N THR A 592 -55.16 33.33 34.08
CA THR A 592 -55.09 34.20 32.89
C THR A 592 -55.94 33.70 31.71
N GLU A 593 -56.65 32.58 31.86
CA GLU A 593 -57.54 31.98 30.84
C GLU A 593 -59.05 32.13 31.14
N GLN A 594 -59.46 33.00 32.07
CA GLN A 594 -60.89 33.36 32.30
C GLN A 594 -61.22 34.78 31.85
#